data_AF-A0A947CI51-F1
#
_entry.id   AF-A0A947CI51-F1
#
_cell.length_a   1.000
_cell.length_b   1.000
_cell.length_c   1.000
_cell.angle_alpha   90.00
_cell.angle_beta   90.00
_cell.angle_gamma   90.00
#
_symmetry.space_group_name_H-M   'P 1'
#
loop_
_entity.id
_entity.type
_entity.pdbx_description
1 polymer ?
#
loop_
_entity_poly.entity_id
_entity_poly.type
_entity_poly.pdbx_seq_one_letter_code
_entity_poly.pdbx_strand_id
1 'polypeptide(L)'
;IFGGLVEKALNRGHIAEAVHFYHAFSLRPLVEVLRMKHCPDRFDFGARYIDRDLPEEWAERVHRLSLAGDAEAVRANHAEARRSFAEVAAEL
;
A
#
# COMPACT_ATOMS: atom_id res chain seq x y z
N ILE A 1 12.64 0.73 7.90
CA ILE A 1 11.59 0.26 6.94
C ILE A 1 12.26 -0.68 5.96
N PHE A 2 11.68 -1.85 5.67
CA PHE A 2 12.20 -2.91 4.78
C PHE A 2 12.28 -2.50 3.28
N GLY A 3 12.61 -1.25 3.00
CA GLY A 3 12.36 -0.55 1.75
C GLY A 3 13.24 -0.94 0.57
N GLY A 4 13.80 -2.15 0.58
CA GLY A 4 14.46 -2.75 -0.56
C GLY A 4 14.04 -4.20 -0.81
N LEU A 5 13.15 -4.79 0.00
CA LEU A 5 12.77 -6.20 -0.17
C LEU A 5 11.96 -6.41 -1.46
N VAL A 6 11.04 -5.50 -1.76
CA VAL A 6 10.24 -5.52 -3.00
C VAL A 6 11.17 -5.39 -4.21
N GLU A 7 12.05 -4.40 -4.19
CA GLU A 7 13.00 -4.12 -5.28
C GLU A 7 14.01 -5.26 -5.46
N LYS A 8 14.52 -5.84 -4.37
CA LYS A 8 15.43 -6.99 -4.44
C LYS A 8 14.76 -8.21 -5.05
N ALA A 9 13.51 -8.51 -4.66
CA ALA A 9 12.76 -9.63 -5.20
C ALA A 9 12.45 -9.41 -6.69
N LEU A 10 12.02 -8.20 -7.08
CA LEU A 10 11.80 -7.84 -8.48
C LEU A 10 13.07 -7.95 -9.33
N ASN A 11 14.21 -7.44 -8.84
CA ASN A 11 15.48 -7.49 -9.57
C ASN A 11 16.02 -8.91 -9.74
N ARG A 12 15.58 -9.87 -8.93
CA ARG A 12 15.91 -11.30 -9.03
C ARG A 12 14.87 -12.12 -9.79
N GLY A 13 13.79 -11.50 -10.26
CA GLY A 13 12.68 -12.20 -10.91
C GLY A 13 11.82 -13.04 -9.95
N HIS A 14 11.93 -12.85 -8.63
CA HIS A 14 11.12 -13.54 -7.64
C HIS A 14 9.76 -12.86 -7.47
N ILE A 15 8.87 -13.03 -8.45
CA ILE A 15 7.61 -12.26 -8.53
C ILE A 15 6.68 -12.53 -7.34
N ALA A 16 6.49 -13.79 -6.95
CA ALA A 16 5.62 -14.12 -5.82
C ALA A 16 6.12 -13.48 -4.51
N GLU A 17 7.43 -13.48 -4.30
CA GLU A 17 8.07 -12.83 -3.15
C GLU A 17 7.91 -11.30 -3.22
N ALA A 18 8.10 -10.71 -4.40
CA ALA A 18 7.90 -9.27 -4.61
C ALA A 18 6.47 -8.84 -4.29
N VAL A 19 5.47 -9.57 -4.76
CA VAL A 19 4.05 -9.31 -4.48
C VAL A 19 3.76 -9.46 -2.99
N HIS A 20 4.26 -10.53 -2.36
CA HIS A 20 4.11 -10.74 -0.92
C HIS A 20 4.66 -9.56 -0.11
N PHE A 21 5.89 -9.13 -0.41
CA PHE A 21 6.50 -7.98 0.25
C PHE A 21 5.82 -6.65 -0.06
N TYR A 22 5.32 -6.49 -1.28
CA TYR A 22 4.57 -5.29 -1.69
C TYR A 22 3.32 -5.12 -0.82
N HIS A 23 2.49 -6.16 -0.69
CA HIS A 23 1.30 -6.10 0.15
C HIS A 23 1.65 -5.88 1.62
N ALA A 24 2.66 -6.58 2.13
CA ALA A 24 3.03 -6.53 3.54
C ALA A 24 3.68 -5.21 3.97
N PHE A 25 4.56 -4.65 3.13
CA PHE A 25 5.44 -3.55 3.53
C PHE A 25 5.20 -2.24 2.78
N SER A 26 4.28 -2.22 1.82
CA SER A 26 3.93 -0.99 1.09
C SER A 26 2.44 -0.68 1.19
N LEU A 27 1.59 -1.60 0.73
CA LEU A 27 0.15 -1.36 0.72
C LEU A 27 -0.44 -1.35 2.13
N ARG A 28 -0.12 -2.35 2.96
CA ARG A 28 -0.65 -2.41 4.33
C ARG A 28 -0.29 -1.17 5.17
N PRO A 29 0.97 -0.69 5.23
CA PRO A 29 1.29 0.53 5.96
C PRO A 29 0.56 1.78 5.43
N LEU A 30 0.37 1.89 4.10
CA LEU A 30 -0.44 2.96 3.52
C LEU A 30 -1.89 2.88 4.01
N VAL A 31 -2.50 1.69 4.03
CA VAL A 31 -3.87 1.52 4.52
C VAL A 31 -3.97 1.85 6.00
N GLU A 32 -3.01 1.43 6.82
CA GLU A 32 -2.99 1.74 8.26
C GLU A 32 -2.90 3.25 8.50
N VAL A 33 -2.02 3.98 7.81
CA VAL A 33 -1.88 5.44 8.00
C VAL A 33 -3.10 6.21 7.49
N LEU A 34 -3.71 5.78 6.38
CA LEU A 34 -4.97 6.35 5.89
C LEU A 34 -6.09 6.19 6.90
N ARG A 35 -6.15 5.02 7.56
CA ARG A 35 -7.16 4.79 8.59
C ARG A 35 -6.87 5.55 9.87
N MET A 36 -5.61 5.72 10.27
CA MET A 36 -5.25 6.62 11.38
C MET A 36 -5.79 8.04 11.14
N LYS A 37 -5.70 8.53 9.89
CA LYS A 37 -6.20 9.86 9.51
C LYS A 37 -7.73 9.96 9.46
N HIS A 38 -8.40 9.01 8.82
CA HIS A 38 -9.82 9.13 8.47
C HIS A 38 -10.78 8.36 9.38
N CYS A 39 -10.31 7.29 10.03
CA CYS A 39 -11.13 6.42 10.89
C CYS A 39 -10.29 5.78 12.02
N PRO A 40 -9.73 6.59 12.94
CA PRO A 40 -8.71 6.13 13.90
C PRO A 40 -9.17 4.98 14.81
N ASP A 41 -10.47 4.91 15.16
CA ASP A 41 -11.02 3.80 15.95
C ASP A 41 -10.95 2.43 15.24
N ARG A 42 -10.69 2.43 13.93
CA ARG A 42 -10.57 1.24 13.07
C ARG A 42 -9.25 1.23 12.31
N PHE A 43 -8.19 1.80 12.87
CA PHE A 43 -6.90 1.93 12.18
C PHE A 43 -6.29 0.58 11.74
N ASP A 44 -6.53 -0.48 12.49
CA ASP A 44 -6.01 -1.83 12.28
C ASP A 44 -6.97 -2.74 11.47
N PHE A 45 -8.04 -2.18 10.89
CA PHE A 45 -9.04 -2.98 10.16
C PHE A 45 -8.58 -3.47 8.79
N GLY A 46 -7.40 -3.03 8.31
CA GLY A 46 -6.85 -3.45 7.03
C GLY A 46 -7.78 -3.11 5.86
N ALA A 47 -8.07 -4.07 4.98
CA ALA A 47 -8.92 -3.82 3.81
C ALA A 47 -10.44 -3.80 4.09
N ARG A 48 -10.87 -4.03 5.34
CA ARG A 48 -12.30 -4.16 5.67
C ARG A 48 -13.00 -2.80 5.64
N TYR A 49 -14.05 -2.65 4.84
CA TYR A 49 -14.88 -1.43 4.77
C TYR A 49 -14.15 -0.18 4.23
N ILE A 50 -13.15 -0.34 3.37
CA ILE A 50 -12.42 0.81 2.79
C ILE A 50 -13.39 1.79 2.10
N ASP A 51 -14.36 1.29 1.34
CA ASP A 51 -15.36 2.11 0.62
C ASP A 51 -16.27 2.94 1.53
N ARG A 52 -16.39 2.54 2.79
CA ARG A 52 -17.21 3.23 3.80
C ARG A 52 -16.36 4.15 4.67
N ASP A 53 -15.15 3.73 4.99
CA ASP A 53 -14.32 4.33 6.03
C ASP A 53 -13.31 5.36 5.48
N LEU A 54 -12.98 5.32 4.18
CA LEU A 54 -12.07 6.27 3.54
C LEU A 54 -12.81 7.20 2.56
N PRO A 55 -12.29 8.41 2.29
CA PRO A 55 -12.73 9.22 1.16
C PRO A 55 -12.62 8.46 -0.17
N GLU A 56 -13.51 8.75 -1.11
CA GLU A 56 -13.61 8.06 -2.41
C GLU A 56 -12.27 7.99 -3.15
N GLU A 57 -11.54 9.10 -3.22
CA GLU A 57 -10.22 9.17 -3.85
C GLU A 57 -9.20 8.16 -3.27
N TRP A 58 -9.26 7.92 -1.96
CA TRP A 58 -8.35 7.02 -1.27
C TRP A 58 -8.82 5.58 -1.39
N ALA A 59 -10.13 5.34 -1.35
CA ALA A 59 -10.71 4.02 -1.59
C ALA A 59 -10.35 3.51 -3.01
N GLU A 60 -10.57 4.33 -4.04
CA GLU A 60 -10.22 4.01 -5.43
C GLU A 60 -8.72 3.74 -5.60
N ARG A 61 -7.87 4.54 -4.94
CA ARG A 61 -6.42 4.33 -4.98
C ARG A 61 -6.04 3.01 -4.32
N VAL A 62 -6.60 2.66 -3.17
CA VAL A 62 -6.33 1.39 -2.50
C VAL A 62 -6.81 0.20 -3.35
N HIS A 63 -7.96 0.31 -4.03
CA HIS A 63 -8.41 -0.72 -4.97
C HIS A 63 -7.42 -0.95 -6.11
N ARG A 64 -6.99 0.14 -6.78
CA ARG A 64 -5.99 0.05 -7.86
C ARG A 64 -4.68 -0.57 -7.37
N LEU A 65 -4.19 -0.13 -6.22
CA LEU A 65 -2.93 -0.63 -5.65
C LEU A 65 -3.05 -2.09 -5.19
N SER A 66 -4.24 -2.56 -4.80
CA SER A 66 -4.46 -3.95 -4.39
C SER A 66 -4.30 -4.96 -5.53
N LEU A 67 -4.38 -4.51 -6.78
CA LEU A 67 -4.23 -5.36 -7.96
C LEU A 67 -2.76 -5.41 -8.40
N ALA A 68 -2.06 -6.46 -8.00
CA ALA A 68 -0.72 -6.75 -8.52
C ALA A 68 -0.84 -7.23 -9.97
N GLY A 69 -0.50 -6.37 -10.93
CA GLY A 69 -0.40 -6.71 -12.36
C GLY A 69 0.87 -7.51 -12.64
N ASP A 70 1.68 -7.03 -13.60
CA ASP A 70 3.00 -7.60 -13.85
C ASP A 70 4.09 -7.03 -12.92
N ALA A 71 5.34 -7.46 -13.11
CA ALA A 71 6.47 -7.02 -12.30
C ALA A 71 6.70 -5.50 -12.34
N GLU A 72 6.42 -4.85 -13.47
CA GLU A 72 6.56 -3.40 -13.61
C GLU A 72 5.41 -2.67 -12.92
N ALA A 73 4.19 -3.21 -13.00
CA ALA A 73 3.06 -2.73 -12.22
C ALA A 73 3.34 -2.80 -10.71
N VAL A 74 3.93 -3.91 -10.22
CA VAL A 74 4.33 -4.02 -8.81
C VAL A 74 5.38 -2.97 -8.44
N ARG A 75 6.35 -2.70 -9.31
CA ARG A 75 7.36 -1.65 -9.10
C ARG A 75 6.72 -0.26 -9.02
N ALA A 76 5.81 0.05 -9.94
CA ALA A 76 5.09 1.33 -9.96
C ALA A 76 4.20 1.49 -8.73
N ASN A 77 3.41 0.46 -8.40
CA ASN A 77 2.52 0.42 -7.24
C ASN A 77 3.31 0.56 -5.93
N HIS A 78 4.49 -0.07 -5.82
CA HIS A 78 5.38 0.09 -4.68
C HIS A 78 5.82 1.55 -4.50
N ALA A 79 6.28 2.18 -5.58
CA ALA A 79 6.72 3.57 -5.55
C ALA A 79 5.58 4.54 -5.22
N GLU A 80 4.38 4.33 -5.78
CA GLU A 80 3.19 5.13 -5.48
C GLU A 80 2.78 4.96 -4.01
N ALA A 81 2.66 3.73 -3.51
CA ALA A 81 2.24 3.48 -2.13
C ALA A 81 3.17 4.16 -1.12
N ARG A 82 4.49 4.16 -1.40
CA ARG A 82 5.47 4.84 -0.54
C ARG A 82 5.36 6.36 -0.56
N ARG A 83 5.11 6.96 -1.73
CA ARG A 83 4.89 8.41 -1.83
C ARG A 83 3.63 8.81 -1.08
N SER A 84 2.52 8.10 -1.31
CA SER A 84 1.25 8.35 -0.61
C SER A 84 1.37 8.14 0.89
N PHE A 85 2.12 7.13 1.35
CA PHE A 85 2.37 6.96 2.78
C PHE A 85 3.10 8.16 3.36
N ALA A 86 4.17 8.64 2.70
CA ALA A 86 4.95 9.78 3.18
C ALA A 86 4.13 11.08 3.21
N GLU A 87 3.26 11.28 2.20
CA GLU A 87 2.32 12.39 2.14
C GLU A 87 1.35 12.38 3.32
N VAL A 88 0.62 11.27 3.51
CA VAL A 88 -0.40 11.16 4.57
C VAL A 88 0.24 11.19 5.95
N ALA A 89 1.39 10.53 6.14
CA ALA A 89 2.11 10.52 7.41
C ALA A 89 2.64 11.90 7.81
N ALA A 90 2.90 12.80 6.86
CA ALA A 90 3.33 14.17 7.15
C ALA A 90 2.19 15.07 7.64
N GLU A 91 0.94 14.63 7.49
CA GLU A 91 -0.26 15.35 7.90
C GLU A 91 -0.86 14.87 9.24
N LEU A 92 -0.28 13.83 9.85
CA LEU A 92 -0.67 13.28 11.16
C LEU A 92 0.11 13.94 12.30
#